data_AF-A0A672TMK7-F1
#
_entry.id   AF-A0A672TMK7-F1
#
_cell.length_a   1.000
_cell.length_b   1.000
_cell.length_c   1.000
_cell.angle_alpha   90.00
_cell.angle_beta   90.00
_cell.angle_gamma   90.00
#
_symmetry.space_group_name_H-M   'P 1'
#
loop_
_entity.id
_entity.type
_entity.pdbx_description
1 polymer ?
#
loop_
_entity_poly.entity_id
_entity_poly.type
_entity_poly.pdbx_seq_one_letter_code
_entity_poly.pdbx_strand_id
1 'polypeptide(L)'
;MAVAGLRGVLWQRAAARLHSARAGAAAPPGARAASQLSQDMLPGPYPRTPEERAAAAKKYNMRVEDYEPYPDDGFGYGDYPKLPDKSQHERDPWYQWDQPDMRHNWGEPMHWDFDMYIRNRVDTSPTVVPWHIMRRHFLIFLGTMLVMFGVGGMYPSYMPVGPKQYPFNDLYLERGGDPNKEPPVVTHYEI
;
A
#
# COMPACT_ATOMS: atom_id res chain seq x y z
N MET A 1 11.47 -9.03 70.11
CA MET A 1 10.79 -8.83 68.82
C MET A 1 10.70 -7.33 68.54
N ALA A 2 11.67 -6.73 67.83
CA ALA A 2 11.52 -5.44 67.12
C ALA A 2 12.87 -4.95 66.55
N VAL A 3 13.28 -5.43 65.36
CA VAL A 3 14.24 -4.70 64.50
C VAL A 3 13.96 -5.04 63.03
N ALA A 4 12.95 -4.42 62.43
CA ALA A 4 12.69 -4.52 60.99
C ALA A 4 11.87 -3.32 60.47
N GLY A 5 12.37 -2.09 60.61
CA GLY A 5 11.64 -0.89 60.16
C GLY A 5 12.46 0.21 59.47
N LEU A 6 13.79 0.18 59.53
CA LEU A 6 14.62 1.34 59.16
C LEU A 6 15.31 1.26 57.78
N ARG A 7 15.24 0.12 57.07
CA ARG A 7 15.96 -0.07 55.79
C ARG A 7 15.19 0.33 54.52
N GLY A 8 13.84 0.41 54.56
CA GLY A 8 13.03 0.70 53.37
C GLY A 8 12.94 2.19 53.00
N VAL A 9 13.00 3.09 53.98
CA VAL A 9 12.77 4.54 53.78
C VAL A 9 13.96 5.22 53.10
N LEU A 10 15.18 4.72 53.33
CA LEU A 10 16.40 5.28 52.74
C LEU A 10 16.48 5.02 51.22
N TRP A 11 16.00 3.85 50.76
CA TRP A 11 15.97 3.51 49.34
C TRP A 11 14.95 4.35 48.57
N GLN A 12 13.76 4.57 49.13
CA GLN A 12 12.74 5.42 48.51
C GLN A 12 13.20 6.87 48.39
N ARG A 13 13.91 7.39 49.40
CA ARG A 13 14.48 8.75 49.36
C ARG A 13 15.64 8.88 48.38
N ALA A 14 16.47 7.86 48.24
CA ALA A 14 17.55 7.84 47.25
C ALA A 14 16.99 7.79 45.81
N ALA A 15 15.97 6.96 45.56
CA ALA A 15 15.29 6.88 44.27
C ALA A 15 14.59 8.20 43.91
N ALA A 16 13.93 8.85 44.88
CA ALA A 16 13.29 10.15 44.67
C ALA A 16 14.33 11.25 44.32
N ARG A 17 15.49 11.25 44.98
CA ARG A 17 16.60 12.17 44.66
C ARG A 17 17.20 11.92 43.28
N LEU A 18 17.25 10.67 42.83
CA LEU A 18 17.72 10.32 41.48
C LEU A 18 16.73 10.77 40.40
N HIS A 19 15.43 10.62 40.65
CA HIS A 19 14.39 11.15 39.77
C HIS A 19 14.38 12.69 39.70
N SER A 20 14.58 13.39 40.82
CA SER A 20 14.70 14.85 40.82
C SER A 20 15.99 15.34 40.15
N ALA A 21 17.09 14.59 40.25
CA ALA A 21 18.34 14.92 39.57
C ALA A 21 18.23 14.75 38.04
N ARG A 22 17.43 13.78 37.56
CA ARG A 22 17.16 13.58 36.13
C ARG A 22 16.19 14.62 35.56
N ALA A 23 15.27 15.13 36.37
CA ALA A 23 14.34 16.19 35.99
C ALA A 23 15.00 17.59 35.89
N GLY A 24 16.16 17.78 36.54
CA GLY A 24 16.91 19.05 36.51
C GLY A 24 17.84 19.23 35.32
N ALA A 25 18.04 18.20 34.49
CA ALA A 25 18.83 18.28 33.26
C ALA A 25 17.94 18.59 32.05
N ALA A 26 17.09 19.62 32.16
CA ALA A 26 16.46 20.22 30.99
C ALA A 26 17.54 21.01 30.23
N ALA A 27 17.74 20.68 28.95
CA ALA A 27 18.63 21.43 28.08
C ALA A 27 18.29 22.93 28.12
N PRO A 28 19.30 23.83 28.07
CA PRO A 28 19.06 25.26 28.18
C PRO A 28 18.07 25.72 27.10
N PRO A 29 17.11 26.61 27.43
CA PRO A 29 16.17 27.13 26.46
C PRO A 29 16.96 27.92 25.40
N GLY A 30 17.03 27.38 24.18
CA GLY A 30 17.85 27.92 23.09
C GLY A 30 18.95 27.00 22.57
N ALA A 31 19.18 25.84 23.18
CA ALA A 31 19.94 24.76 22.53
C ALA A 31 19.12 24.20 21.36
N ARG A 32 19.18 24.87 20.21
CA ARG A 32 18.76 24.26 18.94
C ARG A 32 19.66 23.05 18.74
N ALA A 33 19.07 21.85 18.65
CA ALA A 33 19.79 20.70 18.14
C ALA A 33 20.48 21.13 16.83
N ALA A 34 21.79 20.88 16.68
CA ALA A 34 22.59 21.26 15.51
C ALA A 34 22.20 20.46 14.24
N SER A 35 20.95 20.03 14.14
CA SER A 35 20.36 19.23 13.08
C SER A 35 19.22 19.97 12.36
N GLN A 36 19.06 21.28 12.58
CA GLN A 36 17.98 22.04 11.93
C GLN A 36 18.39 22.36 10.49
N LEU A 37 17.65 21.81 9.53
CA LEU A 37 17.68 22.27 8.15
C LEU A 37 17.39 23.78 8.13
N SER A 38 18.23 24.53 7.43
CA SER A 38 18.02 25.95 7.23
C SER A 38 16.89 26.19 6.22
N GLN A 39 16.21 27.34 6.30
CA GLN A 39 15.00 27.61 5.50
C GLN A 39 15.27 27.57 3.99
N ASP A 40 16.48 27.93 3.58
CA ASP A 40 16.99 27.88 2.21
C ASP A 40 17.17 26.45 1.67
N MET A 41 17.25 25.44 2.54
CA MET A 41 17.30 24.02 2.16
C MET A 41 15.92 23.40 1.98
N LEU A 42 14.86 24.07 2.43
CA LEU A 42 13.49 23.57 2.31
C LEU A 42 12.88 23.86 0.93
N PRO A 43 11.87 23.09 0.49
CA PRO A 43 11.09 23.40 -0.69
C PRO A 43 10.43 24.79 -0.61
N GLY A 44 10.37 25.48 -1.73
CA GLY A 44 9.90 26.84 -1.90
C GLY A 44 8.89 26.99 -3.04
N PRO A 45 8.56 28.24 -3.43
CA PRO A 45 7.66 28.53 -4.55
C PRO A 45 8.33 28.26 -5.90
N TYR A 46 7.52 28.13 -6.96
CA TYR A 46 8.00 27.86 -8.32
C TYR A 46 9.05 28.87 -8.80
N PRO A 47 10.22 28.43 -9.30
CA PRO A 47 11.29 29.32 -9.75
C PRO A 47 10.97 29.91 -11.13
N ARG A 48 10.88 31.24 -11.21
CA ARG A 48 10.51 31.94 -12.46
C ARG A 48 11.71 32.48 -13.20
N THR A 49 12.78 32.82 -12.48
CA THR A 49 14.01 33.35 -13.08
C THR A 49 15.05 32.24 -13.30
N PRO A 50 15.96 32.39 -14.28
CA PRO A 50 17.07 31.45 -14.47
C PRO A 50 18.00 31.34 -13.26
N GLU A 51 18.17 32.44 -12.52
CA GLU A 51 18.99 32.48 -11.30
C GLU A 51 18.34 31.70 -10.16
N GLU A 52 17.03 31.89 -9.94
CA GLU A 52 16.24 31.08 -8.99
C GLU A 52 16.27 29.61 -9.37
N ARG A 53 16.18 29.30 -10.66
CA ARG A 53 16.29 27.93 -11.17
C ARG A 53 17.66 27.32 -10.85
N ALA A 54 18.75 28.07 -11.06
CA ALA A 54 20.09 27.61 -10.75
C ALA A 54 20.29 27.42 -9.23
N ALA A 55 19.72 28.29 -8.41
CA ALA A 55 19.73 28.16 -6.96
C ALA A 55 18.93 26.94 -6.49
N ALA A 56 17.75 26.70 -7.06
CA ALA A 56 16.92 25.53 -6.77
C ALA A 56 17.60 24.21 -7.19
N ALA A 57 18.18 24.15 -8.39
CA ALA A 57 18.95 23.00 -8.83
C ALA A 57 20.10 22.68 -7.86
N LYS A 58 20.84 23.71 -7.44
CA LYS A 58 21.91 23.57 -6.42
C LYS A 58 21.36 23.08 -5.07
N LYS A 59 20.19 23.56 -4.64
CA LYS A 59 19.51 23.14 -3.41
C LYS A 59 19.16 21.64 -3.42
N TYR A 60 18.72 21.12 -4.56
CA TYR A 60 18.37 19.69 -4.74
C TYR A 60 19.54 18.81 -5.21
N ASN A 61 20.78 19.31 -5.18
CA ASN A 61 21.96 18.59 -5.64
C ASN A 61 21.88 18.11 -7.11
N MET A 62 21.14 18.84 -7.95
CA MET A 62 20.96 18.56 -9.36
C MET A 62 21.73 19.54 -10.25
N ARG A 63 21.97 19.14 -11.49
CA ARG A 63 22.50 20.02 -12.53
C ARG A 63 21.38 20.96 -13.00
N VAL A 64 21.73 22.19 -13.38
CA VAL A 64 20.74 23.21 -13.80
C VAL A 64 20.01 22.77 -15.07
N GLU A 65 20.69 22.03 -15.93
CA GLU A 65 20.16 21.54 -17.21
C GLU A 65 19.15 20.39 -17.01
N ASP A 66 19.36 19.54 -16.00
CA ASP A 66 18.50 18.39 -15.70
C ASP A 66 17.35 18.76 -14.74
N TYR A 67 17.39 19.96 -14.15
CA TYR A 67 16.38 20.43 -13.23
C TYR A 67 15.17 20.99 -14.00
N GLU A 68 14.10 20.20 -14.00
CA GLU A 68 12.78 20.58 -14.49
C GLU A 68 11.81 20.63 -13.31
N PRO A 69 11.25 21.79 -12.94
CA PRO A 69 10.17 21.85 -11.95
C PRO A 69 8.83 21.43 -12.57
N TYR A 70 7.89 20.98 -11.73
CA TYR A 70 6.50 20.78 -12.13
C TYR A 70 5.85 22.08 -12.66
N PRO A 71 4.89 22.02 -13.58
CA PRO A 71 4.19 23.22 -14.06
C PRO A 71 3.48 24.00 -12.94
N ASP A 72 3.48 25.34 -13.03
CA ASP A 72 2.87 26.26 -12.06
C ASP A 72 1.33 26.32 -12.23
N ASP A 73 0.67 25.17 -12.05
CA ASP A 73 -0.78 25.00 -12.20
C ASP A 73 -1.54 25.20 -10.88
N GLY A 74 -0.86 25.60 -9.81
CA GLY A 74 -1.46 25.82 -8.49
C GLY A 74 -1.71 24.53 -7.67
N PHE A 75 -1.21 23.38 -8.11
CA PHE A 75 -1.30 22.10 -7.36
C PHE A 75 -0.39 22.02 -6.12
N GLY A 76 0.49 23.00 -5.91
CA GLY A 76 1.32 23.09 -4.70
C GLY A 76 2.65 22.34 -4.77
N TYR A 77 3.12 21.95 -5.96
CA TYR A 77 4.44 21.33 -6.14
C TYR A 77 5.61 22.29 -5.82
N GLY A 78 5.42 23.59 -6.07
CA GLY A 78 6.43 24.61 -5.79
C GLY A 78 7.68 24.46 -6.67
N ASP A 79 8.86 24.45 -6.05
CA ASP A 79 10.16 24.22 -6.71
C ASP A 79 10.65 22.77 -6.63
N TYR A 80 9.77 21.80 -6.35
CA TYR A 80 10.19 20.41 -6.31
C TYR A 80 10.56 19.90 -7.72
N PRO A 81 11.69 19.17 -7.88
CA PRO A 81 12.10 18.64 -9.16
C PRO A 81 11.15 17.54 -9.65
N LYS A 82 10.76 17.63 -10.92
CA LYS A 82 10.03 16.59 -11.64
C LYS A 82 11.01 15.55 -12.14
N LEU A 83 11.23 14.53 -11.32
CA LEU A 83 12.05 13.39 -11.70
C LEU A 83 11.31 12.49 -12.71
N PRO A 84 12.02 11.65 -13.48
CA PRO A 84 11.39 10.68 -14.36
C PRO A 84 10.51 9.70 -13.58
N ASP A 85 9.30 9.44 -14.09
CA ASP A 85 8.30 8.54 -13.50
C ASP A 85 8.73 7.06 -13.62
N LYS A 86 9.76 6.68 -12.87
CA LYS A 86 10.35 5.34 -12.86
C LYS A 86 10.32 4.73 -11.47
N SER A 87 9.88 3.49 -11.41
CA SER A 87 9.89 2.68 -10.20
C SER A 87 11.32 2.33 -9.75
N GLN A 88 11.47 2.10 -8.44
CA GLN A 88 12.76 1.70 -7.88
C GLN A 88 13.21 0.30 -8.30
N HIS A 89 12.35 -0.48 -8.97
CA HIS A 89 12.72 -1.77 -9.55
C HIS A 89 13.68 -1.65 -10.74
N GLU A 90 13.58 -0.56 -11.51
CA GLU A 90 14.42 -0.34 -12.69
C GLU A 90 15.88 0.00 -12.36
N ARG A 91 16.14 0.47 -11.14
CA ARG A 91 17.50 0.82 -10.69
C ARG A 91 18.40 -0.40 -10.61
N ASP A 92 19.69 -0.23 -10.88
CA ASP A 92 20.68 -1.31 -10.87
C ASP A 92 20.66 -2.08 -9.52
N PRO A 93 20.33 -3.38 -9.51
CA PRO A 93 20.34 -4.18 -8.29
C PRO A 93 21.75 -4.50 -7.78
N TRP A 94 22.80 -4.34 -8.60
CA TRP A 94 24.16 -4.77 -8.27
C TRP A 94 25.01 -3.66 -7.66
N TYR A 95 24.67 -2.40 -7.94
CA TYR A 95 25.27 -1.26 -7.28
C TYR A 95 24.97 -1.28 -5.77
N GLN A 96 25.98 -0.95 -4.96
CA GLN A 96 25.84 -0.88 -3.50
C GLN A 96 25.23 0.47 -3.10
N TRP A 97 23.91 0.53 -3.05
CA TRP A 97 23.15 1.71 -2.61
C TRP A 97 23.30 1.96 -1.10
N ASP A 98 23.25 3.23 -0.70
CA ASP A 98 23.25 3.61 0.73
C ASP A 98 22.01 3.06 1.46
N GLN A 99 20.85 3.04 0.78
CA GLN A 99 19.63 2.37 1.21
C GLN A 99 19.35 1.19 0.26
N PRO A 100 19.84 -0.03 0.57
CA PRO A 100 19.73 -1.18 -0.33
C PRO A 100 18.29 -1.65 -0.60
N ASP A 101 17.40 -1.43 0.37
CA ASP A 101 15.99 -1.75 0.27
C ASP A 101 15.29 -0.85 -0.75
N MET A 102 15.57 0.47 -0.73
CA MET A 102 14.96 1.46 -1.62
C MET A 102 15.73 1.71 -2.92
N ARG A 103 16.99 1.25 -3.00
CA ARG A 103 17.94 1.56 -4.09
C ARG A 103 18.15 3.06 -4.29
N HIS A 104 18.39 3.76 -3.19
CA HIS A 104 18.52 5.22 -3.17
C HIS A 104 19.80 5.64 -2.43
N ASN A 105 20.47 6.67 -2.95
CA ASN A 105 21.69 7.21 -2.37
C ASN A 105 21.40 8.44 -1.51
N TRP A 106 22.28 8.71 -0.56
CA TRP A 106 22.22 9.91 0.26
C TRP A 106 22.49 11.17 -0.60
N GLY A 107 21.65 12.19 -0.44
CA GLY A 107 21.75 13.45 -1.17
C GLY A 107 21.18 13.42 -2.59
N GLU A 108 20.65 12.29 -3.04
CA GLU A 108 19.88 12.21 -4.27
C GLU A 108 18.45 12.76 -4.03
N PRO A 109 17.88 13.56 -4.94
CA PRO A 109 16.50 14.01 -4.81
C PRO A 109 15.54 12.81 -4.89
N MET A 110 14.51 12.85 -4.04
CA MET A 110 13.47 11.83 -4.00
C MET A 110 12.39 12.14 -5.06
N HIS A 111 11.74 11.10 -5.61
CA HIS A 111 10.60 11.31 -6.51
C HIS A 111 9.40 11.85 -5.71
N TRP A 112 8.55 12.68 -6.31
CA TRP A 112 7.35 13.20 -5.64
C TRP A 112 6.45 12.04 -5.16
N ASP A 113 6.07 11.14 -6.07
CA ASP A 113 5.35 9.90 -5.78
C ASP A 113 6.28 8.73 -5.40
N PHE A 114 7.31 9.00 -4.59
CA PHE A 114 8.23 7.95 -4.15
C PHE A 114 7.51 6.83 -3.42
N ASP A 115 6.46 7.16 -2.65
CA ASP A 115 5.64 6.21 -1.92
C ASP A 115 4.88 5.24 -2.83
N MET A 116 4.49 5.65 -4.04
CA MET A 116 3.89 4.79 -5.06
C MET A 116 4.93 3.88 -5.73
N TYR A 117 6.14 4.40 -5.94
CA TYR A 117 7.22 3.75 -6.69
C TYR A 117 8.22 2.95 -5.82
N ILE A 118 7.92 2.74 -4.54
CA ILE A 118 8.65 1.81 -3.69
C ILE A 118 8.58 0.40 -4.29
N ARG A 119 9.64 -0.40 -4.13
CA ARG A 119 9.77 -1.77 -4.63
C ARG A 119 8.65 -2.75 -4.24
N ASN A 120 7.80 -2.42 -3.28
CA ASN A 120 6.66 -3.26 -2.88
C ASN A 120 5.33 -2.87 -3.54
N ARG A 121 5.30 -1.86 -4.43
CA ARG A 121 4.09 -1.29 -5.01
C ARG A 121 4.13 -1.29 -6.54
N VAL A 122 4.00 -0.13 -7.18
CA VAL A 122 3.83 -0.01 -8.62
C VAL A 122 5.20 -0.16 -9.30
N ASP A 123 5.27 -1.09 -10.23
CA ASP A 123 6.44 -1.35 -11.05
C ASP A 123 6.22 -0.82 -12.47
N THR A 124 7.22 -0.08 -12.98
CA THR A 124 7.26 0.49 -14.33
C THR A 124 8.22 -0.27 -15.25
N SER A 125 8.84 -1.34 -14.75
CA SER A 125 9.83 -2.12 -15.49
C SER A 125 9.27 -2.58 -16.85
N PRO A 126 10.09 -2.52 -17.91
CA PRO A 126 9.62 -2.84 -19.25
C PRO A 126 9.27 -4.33 -19.36
N THR A 127 8.03 -4.61 -19.75
CA THR A 127 7.56 -5.97 -20.03
C THR A 127 7.88 -6.39 -21.45
N VAL A 128 8.15 -7.68 -21.67
CA VAL A 128 8.44 -8.23 -23.00
C VAL A 128 7.29 -8.07 -24.01
N VAL A 129 6.04 -8.03 -23.53
CA VAL A 129 4.86 -7.79 -24.36
C VAL A 129 4.35 -6.36 -24.14
N PRO A 130 4.01 -5.61 -25.21
CA PRO A 130 3.37 -4.30 -25.09
C PRO A 130 2.04 -4.35 -24.33
N TRP A 131 1.79 -3.36 -23.46
CA TRP A 131 0.60 -3.28 -22.59
C TRP A 131 -0.74 -3.46 -23.34
N HIS A 132 -0.90 -2.79 -24.47
CA HIS A 132 -2.15 -2.84 -25.25
C HIS A 132 -2.44 -4.26 -25.80
N ILE A 133 -1.39 -5.04 -26.08
CA ILE A 133 -1.51 -6.43 -26.54
C ILE A 133 -1.94 -7.32 -25.38
N MET A 134 -1.28 -7.20 -24.23
CA MET A 134 -1.61 -7.97 -23.02
C MET A 134 -3.07 -7.74 -22.60
N ARG A 135 -3.51 -6.48 -22.56
CA ARG A 135 -4.91 -6.11 -22.25
C ARG A 135 -5.90 -6.72 -23.24
N ARG A 136 -5.61 -6.67 -24.55
CA ARG A 136 -6.50 -7.25 -25.58
C ARG A 136 -6.64 -8.75 -25.42
N HIS A 137 -5.54 -9.48 -25.25
CA HIS A 137 -5.58 -10.93 -25.06
C HIS A 137 -6.37 -11.32 -23.80
N PHE A 138 -6.12 -10.61 -22.69
CA PHE A 138 -6.86 -10.83 -21.45
C PHE A 138 -8.37 -10.64 -21.63
N LEU A 139 -8.79 -9.53 -22.28
CA LEU A 139 -10.20 -9.25 -22.50
C LEU A 139 -10.85 -10.21 -23.50
N ILE A 140 -10.14 -10.63 -24.55
CA ILE A 140 -10.63 -11.62 -25.51
C ILE A 140 -10.83 -12.96 -24.82
N PHE A 141 -9.85 -13.41 -24.03
CA PHE A 141 -9.97 -14.65 -23.28
C PHE A 141 -11.15 -14.62 -22.31
N LEU A 142 -11.24 -13.56 -21.49
CA LEU A 142 -12.32 -13.43 -20.52
C LEU A 142 -13.69 -13.34 -21.20
N GLY A 143 -13.81 -12.54 -22.26
CA GLY A 143 -15.04 -12.44 -23.05
C GLY A 143 -15.44 -13.77 -23.67
N THR A 144 -14.47 -14.51 -24.22
CA THR A 144 -14.73 -15.83 -24.82
C THR A 144 -15.20 -16.83 -23.77
N MET A 145 -14.58 -16.86 -22.58
CA MET A 145 -15.00 -17.72 -21.48
C MET A 145 -16.43 -17.40 -21.02
N LEU A 146 -16.76 -16.13 -20.83
CA LEU A 146 -18.11 -15.72 -20.44
C LEU A 146 -19.16 -16.13 -21.48
N VAL A 147 -18.86 -15.98 -22.77
CA VAL A 147 -19.76 -16.43 -23.85
C VAL A 147 -19.92 -17.95 -23.82
N MET A 148 -18.83 -18.73 -23.66
CA MET A 148 -18.91 -20.18 -23.58
C MET A 148 -19.68 -20.67 -22.35
N PHE A 149 -19.54 -20.01 -21.20
CA PHE A 149 -20.38 -20.29 -20.03
C PHE A 149 -21.86 -19.97 -20.29
N GLY A 150 -22.16 -18.86 -20.97
CA GLY A 150 -23.52 -18.53 -21.39
C GLY A 150 -24.12 -19.60 -22.31
N VAL A 151 -23.36 -20.09 -23.28
CA VAL A 151 -23.75 -21.20 -24.16
C VAL A 151 -23.95 -22.49 -23.37
N GLY A 152 -23.06 -22.81 -22.44
CA GLY A 152 -23.20 -23.97 -21.55
C GLY A 152 -24.43 -23.92 -20.65
N GLY A 153 -24.89 -22.71 -20.28
CA GLY A 153 -26.14 -22.51 -19.58
C GLY A 153 -27.39 -22.71 -20.46
N MET A 154 -27.32 -22.33 -21.75
CA MET A 154 -28.40 -22.57 -22.72
C MET A 154 -28.49 -24.03 -23.15
N TYR A 155 -27.35 -24.72 -23.26
CA TYR A 155 -27.25 -26.11 -23.66
C TYR A 155 -26.62 -26.94 -22.53
N PRO A 156 -27.35 -27.15 -21.42
CA PRO A 156 -26.84 -27.94 -20.31
C PRO A 156 -26.72 -29.41 -20.73
N SER A 157 -25.58 -30.00 -20.40
CA SER A 157 -25.41 -31.45 -20.50
C SER A 157 -26.06 -32.13 -19.31
N TYR A 158 -26.85 -33.17 -19.55
CA TYR A 158 -27.50 -33.97 -18.51
C TYR A 158 -27.38 -35.46 -18.88
N MET A 159 -27.41 -36.31 -17.86
CA MET A 159 -27.47 -37.76 -18.08
C MET A 159 -28.88 -38.15 -18.55
N PRO A 160 -29.03 -39.08 -19.51
CA PRO A 160 -30.33 -39.48 -20.06
C PRO A 160 -31.09 -40.38 -19.08
N VAL A 161 -31.34 -39.88 -17.87
CA VAL A 161 -32.07 -40.52 -16.79
C VAL A 161 -33.22 -39.63 -16.38
N GLY A 162 -34.33 -40.23 -15.98
CA GLY A 162 -35.46 -39.48 -15.43
C GLY A 162 -35.10 -38.75 -14.13
N PRO A 163 -35.97 -37.84 -13.67
CA PRO A 163 -35.80 -37.20 -12.36
C PRO A 163 -35.77 -38.26 -11.26
N LYS A 164 -34.95 -38.00 -10.22
CA LYS A 164 -34.86 -38.88 -9.07
C LYS A 164 -36.19 -38.92 -8.33
N GLN A 165 -36.75 -40.11 -8.18
CA GLN A 165 -38.01 -40.34 -7.46
C GLN A 165 -37.72 -40.50 -5.96
N TYR A 166 -38.60 -39.93 -5.13
CA TYR A 166 -38.48 -39.92 -3.67
C TYR A 166 -39.80 -40.38 -3.04
N PRO A 167 -39.78 -41.23 -2.01
CA PRO A 167 -40.99 -41.69 -1.32
C PRO A 167 -41.63 -40.57 -0.47
N PHE A 168 -42.81 -40.83 0.08
CA PHE A 168 -43.53 -39.95 1.03
C PHE A 168 -43.78 -38.53 0.50
N ASN A 169 -44.37 -38.42 -0.71
CA ASN A 169 -44.67 -37.14 -1.37
C ASN A 169 -43.43 -36.23 -1.51
N ASP A 170 -42.36 -36.76 -2.12
CA ASP A 170 -41.05 -36.09 -2.28
C ASP A 170 -40.40 -35.67 -0.95
N LEU A 171 -40.50 -36.55 0.06
CA LEU A 171 -39.97 -36.34 1.42
C LEU A 171 -40.49 -35.03 2.05
N TYR A 172 -41.80 -34.78 1.94
CA TYR A 172 -42.40 -33.49 2.33
C TYR A 172 -42.09 -33.10 3.78
N LEU A 173 -42.23 -34.03 4.74
CA LEU A 173 -41.98 -33.75 6.15
C LEU A 173 -40.49 -33.55 6.43
N GLU A 174 -39.63 -34.35 5.81
CA GLU A 174 -38.17 -34.29 5.99
C GLU A 174 -37.55 -33.05 5.34
N ARG A 175 -38.17 -32.51 4.29
CA ARG A 175 -37.77 -31.24 3.64
C ARG A 175 -38.37 -30.00 4.31
N GLY A 176 -39.02 -30.14 5.47
CA GLY A 176 -39.53 -29.02 6.26
C GLY A 176 -40.94 -28.56 5.87
N GLY A 177 -41.74 -29.42 5.24
CA GLY A 177 -43.16 -29.20 5.00
C GLY A 177 -43.96 -29.06 6.29
N ASP A 178 -45.06 -28.31 6.23
CA ASP A 178 -45.95 -28.08 7.36
C ASP A 178 -46.74 -29.37 7.67
N PRO A 179 -46.58 -29.99 8.86
CA PRO A 179 -47.27 -31.23 9.23
C PRO A 179 -48.79 -31.09 9.29
N ASN A 180 -49.29 -29.87 9.42
CA ASN A 180 -50.73 -29.59 9.55
C ASN A 180 -51.43 -29.42 8.20
N LYS A 181 -50.67 -29.47 7.10
CA LYS A 181 -51.18 -29.33 5.74
C LYS A 181 -50.89 -30.60 4.98
N GLU A 182 -51.93 -31.15 4.35
CA GLU A 182 -51.76 -32.30 3.48
C GLU A 182 -51.02 -31.87 2.21
N PRO A 183 -49.85 -32.46 1.91
CA PRO A 183 -49.13 -32.16 0.68
C PRO A 183 -49.88 -32.74 -0.54
N PRO A 184 -49.61 -32.21 -1.74
CA PRO A 184 -50.10 -32.82 -2.97
C PRO A 184 -49.60 -34.27 -3.07
N VAL A 185 -50.50 -35.19 -3.42
CA VAL A 185 -50.19 -36.63 -3.50
C VAL A 185 -49.29 -36.89 -4.72
N VAL A 186 -48.07 -37.35 -4.48
CA VAL A 186 -47.10 -37.73 -5.52
C VAL A 186 -46.87 -39.24 -5.46
N THR A 187 -47.46 -39.97 -6.41
CA THR A 187 -47.31 -41.43 -6.53
C THR A 187 -46.30 -41.79 -7.62
N HIS A 188 -45.36 -42.66 -7.28
CA HIS A 188 -44.43 -43.27 -8.24
C HIS A 188 -44.83 -44.73 -8.49
N TYR A 189 -44.83 -45.15 -9.76
CA TYR A 189 -45.16 -46.52 -10.17
C TYR A 189 -43.92 -47.21 -10.72
N GLU A 190 -43.86 -48.54 -10.61
CA GLU A 190 -42.83 -49.35 -11.27
C GLU A 190 -43.07 -49.35 -12.79
N ILE A 191 -41.98 -49.21 -13.56
CA ILE A 191 -41.97 -49.16 -15.03
C ILE A 191 -41.44 -50.50 -15.57
#